data_AF-A0A0K0GFI6-F1
#
_entry.id   AF-A0A0K0GFI6-F1
#
_cell.length_a   1.000
_cell.length_b   1.000
_cell.length_c   1.000
_cell.angle_alpha   90.00
_cell.angle_beta   90.00
_cell.angle_gamma   90.00
#
_symmetry.space_group_name_H-M   'P 1'
#
loop_
_entity.id
_entity.type
_entity.pdbx_description
1 polymer ?
#
loop_
_entity_poly.entity_id
_entity_poly.type
_entity_poly.pdbx_seq_one_letter_code
_entity_poly.pdbx_strand_id
1 'polypeptide(L)'
;MLRAIAWQESRGRADAIHRNNNGTVDYGKMQINSIHLRRLFGYGISKEALMQPCVSVYVAAWRLREMTNKYGNTWAAVGAYHSETPGERDKYAHAIHSILLRRGVIGE
;
A
#
# COMPACT_ATOMS: atom_id res chain seq x y z
N MET A 1 -6.07 -9.83 -2.26
CA MET A 1 -5.67 -8.64 -1.47
C MET A 1 -4.76 -7.67 -2.24
N LEU A 2 -3.49 -7.98 -2.51
CA LEU A 2 -2.53 -7.03 -3.12
C LEU A 2 -2.98 -6.43 -4.48
N ARG A 3 -3.71 -7.18 -5.31
CA ARG A 3 -4.32 -6.64 -6.55
C ARG A 3 -5.36 -5.54 -6.27
N ALA A 4 -6.11 -5.64 -5.17
CA ALA A 4 -7.06 -4.61 -4.77
C ALA A 4 -6.34 -3.35 -4.27
N ILE A 5 -5.29 -3.52 -3.46
CA ILE A 5 -4.40 -2.43 -3.02
C ILE A 5 -3.78 -1.74 -4.24
N ALA A 6 -3.12 -2.47 -5.13
CA ALA A 6 -2.53 -1.90 -6.35
C ALA A 6 -3.55 -1.11 -7.20
N TRP A 7 -4.79 -1.59 -7.25
CA TRP A 7 -5.88 -0.91 -7.96
C TRP A 7 -6.34 0.37 -7.25
N GLN A 8 -6.37 0.38 -5.93
CA GLN A 8 -6.70 1.56 -5.14
C GLN A 8 -5.59 2.61 -5.25
N GLU A 9 -4.33 2.18 -5.17
CA GLU A 9 -3.17 3.07 -5.15
C GLU A 9 -2.89 3.74 -6.49
N SER A 10 -2.80 2.96 -7.58
CA SER A 10 -2.30 3.48 -8.86
C SER A 10 -3.15 3.08 -10.06
N ARG A 11 -4.26 2.37 -9.84
CA ARG A 11 -4.96 1.59 -10.89
C ARG A 11 -4.04 0.56 -11.57
N GLY A 12 -2.96 0.16 -10.90
CA GLY A 12 -1.97 -0.78 -11.40
C GLY A 12 -0.86 -0.18 -12.27
N ARG A 13 -0.78 1.16 -12.39
CA ARG A 13 0.26 1.87 -13.17
C ARG A 13 1.60 1.81 -12.46
N ALA A 14 2.61 1.25 -13.11
CA ALA A 14 3.93 1.03 -12.51
C ALA A 14 4.78 2.30 -12.38
N ASP A 15 4.51 3.29 -13.24
CA ASP A 15 5.19 4.58 -13.33
C ASP A 15 4.53 5.68 -12.49
N ALA A 16 3.54 5.32 -11.65
CA ALA A 16 2.81 6.28 -10.84
C ALA A 16 3.73 6.97 -9.81
N ILE A 17 3.70 8.30 -9.81
CA ILE A 17 4.36 9.16 -8.82
C ILE A 17 3.33 10.16 -8.31
N HIS A 18 3.14 10.20 -7.00
CA HIS A 18 2.26 11.18 -6.35
C HIS A 18 3.07 12.03 -5.38
N ARG A 19 2.88 13.35 -5.42
CA ARG A 19 3.53 14.29 -4.49
C ARG A 19 2.47 14.78 -3.50
N ASN A 20 2.67 14.50 -2.23
CA ASN A 20 1.76 14.87 -1.16
C ASN A 20 1.99 16.32 -0.72
N ASN A 21 0.94 16.95 -0.18
CA ASN A 21 1.01 18.32 0.33
C ASN A 21 2.02 18.50 1.47
N ASN A 22 2.36 17.42 2.19
CA ASN A 22 3.37 17.44 3.25
C ASN A 22 4.81 17.28 2.73
N GLY A 23 5.02 17.32 1.41
CA GLY A 23 6.34 17.20 0.77
C GLY A 23 6.83 15.76 0.58
N THR A 24 6.09 14.76 1.06
CA THR A 24 6.43 13.34 0.81
C THR A 24 6.00 12.91 -0.60
N VAL A 25 6.60 11.83 -1.11
CA VAL A 25 6.35 11.33 -2.46
C VAL A 25 6.04 9.84 -2.42
N ASP A 26 4.98 9.41 -3.09
CA ASP A 26 4.62 8.01 -3.25
C ASP A 26 5.11 7.46 -4.59
N TYR A 27 5.77 6.31 -4.55
CA TYR A 27 6.46 5.73 -5.70
C TYR A 27 5.84 4.41 -6.17
N GLY A 28 5.69 4.31 -7.48
CA GLY A 28 5.42 3.09 -8.21
C GLY A 28 4.01 2.53 -8.04
N LYS A 29 3.84 1.28 -8.50
CA LYS A 29 2.54 0.57 -8.57
C LYS A 29 1.78 0.55 -7.25
N MET A 30 2.51 0.45 -6.13
CA MET A 30 1.94 0.32 -4.81
C MET A 30 1.98 1.60 -3.98
N GLN A 31 2.41 2.72 -4.59
CA GLN A 31 2.47 4.05 -3.95
C GLN A 31 3.18 4.01 -2.59
N ILE A 32 4.40 3.47 -2.56
CA ILE A 32 5.19 3.41 -1.32
C ILE A 32 5.74 4.80 -1.01
N ASN A 33 5.37 5.34 0.15
CA ASN A 33 5.73 6.69 0.56
C ASN A 33 7.22 6.86 0.88
N SER A 34 7.76 8.04 0.53
CA SER A 34 9.15 8.42 0.70
C SER A 34 9.65 8.35 2.15
N ILE A 35 8.76 8.45 3.15
CA ILE A 35 9.14 8.32 4.57
C ILE A 35 9.81 6.98 4.89
N HIS A 36 9.52 5.93 4.10
CA HIS A 36 10.08 4.60 4.30
C HIS A 36 11.45 4.42 3.63
N LEU A 37 11.87 5.34 2.76
CA LEU A 37 13.11 5.19 1.97
C LEU A 37 14.35 5.03 2.83
N ARG A 38 14.45 5.75 3.96
CA ARG A 38 15.59 5.61 4.87
C ARG A 38 15.76 4.18 5.39
N ARG A 39 14.64 3.53 5.73
CA ARG A 39 14.65 2.14 6.20
C ARG A 39 14.90 1.18 5.03
N LEU A 40 14.23 1.38 3.90
CA LEU A 40 14.34 0.56 2.70
C LEU A 40 15.76 0.56 2.12
N PHE A 41 16.47 1.69 2.22
CA PHE A 41 17.85 1.81 1.79
C PHE A 41 18.78 0.83 2.53
N GLY A 42 18.51 0.55 3.81
CA GLY A 42 19.24 -0.47 4.58
C GLY A 42 19.10 -1.90 4.03
N TYR A 43 18.09 -2.13 3.18
CA TYR A 43 17.87 -3.40 2.47
C TYR A 43 18.26 -3.31 0.98
N GLY A 44 18.94 -2.23 0.55
CA GLY A 44 19.33 -2.02 -0.84
C GLY A 44 18.17 -1.59 -1.76
N ILE A 45 17.04 -1.16 -1.21
CA ILE A 45 15.86 -0.75 -2.00
C ILE A 45 15.85 0.78 -2.12
N SER A 46 16.18 1.28 -3.32
CA SER A 46 16.13 2.70 -3.65
C SER A 46 14.74 3.14 -4.13
N LYS A 47 14.52 4.45 -4.31
CA LYS A 47 13.29 4.96 -4.91
C LYS A 47 13.11 4.49 -6.37
N GLU A 48 14.20 4.34 -7.12
CA GLU A 48 14.19 3.80 -8.49
C GLU A 48 13.78 2.32 -8.49
N ALA A 49 14.23 1.55 -7.49
CA ALA A 49 13.79 0.18 -7.32
C ALA A 49 12.27 0.10 -7.07
N LEU A 50 11.68 1.02 -6.30
CA LEU A 50 10.23 1.09 -6.08
C LEU A 50 9.42 1.36 -7.36
N MET A 51 10.03 1.93 -8.40
CA MET A 51 9.40 2.12 -9.71
C MET A 51 9.33 0.82 -10.51
N GLN A 52 10.12 -0.21 -10.16
CA GLN A 52 10.00 -1.53 -10.77
C GLN A 52 8.76 -2.24 -10.20
N PRO A 53 7.79 -2.67 -11.05
CA PRO A 53 6.50 -3.14 -10.56
C PRO A 53 6.60 -4.36 -9.63
N CYS A 54 7.54 -5.28 -9.87
CA CYS A 54 7.74 -6.44 -9.00
C CYS A 54 8.25 -6.02 -7.60
N VAL A 55 9.27 -5.17 -7.55
CA VAL A 55 9.83 -4.65 -6.28
C VAL A 55 8.76 -3.87 -5.51
N SER A 56 8.00 -3.01 -6.19
CA SER A 56 6.88 -2.27 -5.60
C SER A 56 5.88 -3.21 -4.89
N VAL A 57 5.48 -4.29 -5.57
CA VAL A 57 4.56 -5.30 -5.00
C VAL A 57 5.18 -6.06 -3.83
N TYR A 58 6.46 -6.43 -3.90
CA TYR A 58 7.16 -7.08 -2.80
C TYR A 58 7.24 -6.20 -1.55
N VAL A 59 7.60 -4.93 -1.71
CA VAL A 59 7.67 -3.96 -0.61
C VAL A 59 6.29 -3.73 0.00
N ALA A 60 5.25 -3.64 -0.82
CA ALA A 60 3.88 -3.51 -0.32
C ALA A 60 3.40 -4.76 0.43
N ALA A 61 3.73 -5.96 -0.06
CA ALA A 61 3.44 -7.21 0.64
C ALA A 61 4.16 -7.27 2.00
N TRP A 62 5.42 -6.81 2.04
CA TRP A 62 6.17 -6.69 3.28
C TRP A 62 5.50 -5.72 4.25
N ARG A 63 5.17 -4.50 3.83
CA ARG A 63 4.45 -3.51 4.66
C ARG A 63 3.12 -4.05 5.17
N LEU A 64 2.32 -4.69 4.31
CA LEU A 64 1.06 -5.32 4.71
C LEU A 64 1.30 -6.39 5.77
N ARG A 65 2.34 -7.22 5.62
CA ARG A 65 2.70 -8.24 6.62
C ARG A 65 3.09 -7.61 7.95
N GLU A 66 3.79 -6.48 7.97
CA GLU A 66 4.07 -5.74 9.21
C GLU A 66 2.79 -5.32 9.92
N MET A 67 1.82 -4.80 9.16
CA MET A 67 0.53 -4.39 9.72
C MET A 67 -0.29 -5.59 10.20
N THR A 68 -0.25 -6.71 9.49
CA THR A 68 -0.86 -7.96 9.94
C THR A 68 -0.20 -8.50 11.22
N ASN A 69 1.13 -8.40 11.36
CA ASN A 69 1.80 -8.79 12.59
C ASN A 69 1.37 -7.92 13.79
N LYS A 70 1.11 -6.62 13.56
CA LYS A 70 0.72 -5.67 14.62
C LYS A 70 -0.77 -5.74 14.98
N TYR A 71 -1.65 -5.80 13.98
CA TYR A 71 -3.11 -5.68 14.14
C TYR A 71 -3.87 -6.99 13.92
N GLY A 72 -3.15 -8.10 13.71
CA GLY A 72 -3.72 -9.39 13.34
C GLY A 72 -4.21 -9.44 11.89
N ASN A 73 -4.78 -10.59 11.49
CA ASN A 73 -5.39 -10.75 10.17
C ASN A 73 -6.78 -10.09 10.13
N THR A 74 -6.80 -8.76 10.17
CA THR A 74 -8.02 -7.94 10.32
C THR A 74 -8.10 -6.84 9.27
N TRP A 75 -9.28 -6.25 9.09
CA TRP A 75 -9.45 -5.05 8.26
C TRP A 75 -8.66 -3.84 8.77
N ALA A 76 -8.41 -3.77 10.08
CA ALA A 76 -7.52 -2.75 10.64
C ALA A 76 -6.10 -2.86 10.08
N ALA A 77 -5.56 -4.07 9.89
CA ALA A 77 -4.26 -4.27 9.26
C ALA A 77 -4.25 -3.83 7.79
N VAL A 78 -5.33 -4.09 7.05
CA VAL A 78 -5.48 -3.66 5.66
C VAL A 78 -5.52 -2.14 5.56
N GLY A 79 -6.28 -1.47 6.42
CA GLY A 79 -6.32 -0.01 6.50
C GLY A 79 -4.96 0.60 6.91
N ALA A 80 -4.28 -0.06 7.87
CA ALA A 80 -3.00 0.39 8.42
C ALA A 80 -1.85 0.35 7.41
N TYR A 81 -2.01 -0.38 6.30
CA TYR A 81 -1.13 -0.28 5.14
C TYR A 81 -0.98 1.18 4.68
N HIS A 82 -2.11 1.89 4.58
CA HIS A 82 -2.17 3.27 4.13
C HIS A 82 -1.89 4.26 5.27
N SER A 83 -2.58 4.10 6.40
CA SER A 83 -2.42 4.96 7.57
C SER A 83 -2.90 4.27 8.83
N GLU A 84 -2.17 4.44 9.93
CA GLU A 84 -2.55 3.89 11.25
C GLU A 84 -3.53 4.82 11.99
N THR A 85 -3.75 6.05 11.50
CA THR A 85 -4.74 6.99 12.04
C THR A 85 -6.15 6.43 11.82
N PRO A 86 -6.98 6.20 12.85
CA PRO A 86 -8.23 5.43 12.75
C PRO A 86 -9.16 5.88 11.61
N GLY A 87 -9.39 7.18 11.44
CA GLY A 87 -10.27 7.69 10.39
C GLY A 87 -9.78 7.36 8.98
N GLU A 88 -8.49 7.52 8.70
CA GLU A 88 -7.92 7.22 7.37
C GLU A 88 -7.74 5.72 7.15
N ARG A 89 -7.36 4.99 8.22
CA ARG A 89 -7.28 3.54 8.25
C ARG A 89 -8.61 2.90 7.82
N ASP A 90 -9.69 3.30 8.48
CA ASP A 90 -10.99 2.66 8.31
C ASP A 90 -11.60 3.01 6.95
N LYS A 91 -11.46 4.27 6.50
CA LYS A 91 -11.83 4.68 5.12
C LYS A 91 -11.10 3.83 4.08
N TYR A 92 -9.79 3.65 4.22
CA TYR A 92 -9.01 2.86 3.28
C TYR A 92 -9.42 1.38 3.30
N ALA A 93 -9.62 0.80 4.48
CA ALA A 93 -10.10 -0.58 4.62
C ALA A 93 -11.44 -0.79 3.91
N HIS A 94 -12.40 0.13 4.08
CA HIS A 94 -13.69 0.09 3.37
C HIS A 94 -13.54 0.21 1.86
N ALA A 95 -12.60 1.04 1.37
CA ALA A 95 -12.32 1.14 -0.07
C ALA A 95 -11.81 -0.20 -0.64
N ILE A 96 -10.89 -0.86 0.07
CA ILE A 96 -10.38 -2.19 -0.33
C ILE A 96 -11.47 -3.25 -0.26
N HIS A 97 -12.28 -3.26 0.80
CA HIS A 97 -13.43 -4.15 0.93
C HIS A 97 -14.38 -4.02 -0.26
N SER A 98 -14.75 -2.78 -0.60
CA SER A 98 -15.63 -2.47 -1.73
C SER A 98 -15.06 -2.92 -3.07
N ILE A 99 -13.74 -2.82 -3.26
CA ILE A 99 -13.07 -3.33 -4.46
C ILE A 99 -13.16 -4.86 -4.55
N LEU A 100 -13.02 -5.56 -3.42
CA LEU A 100 -13.08 -7.01 -3.39
C LEU A 100 -14.51 -7.53 -3.63
N LEU A 101 -15.53 -6.88 -3.05
CA LEU A 101 -16.94 -7.16 -3.32
C LEU A 101 -17.27 -6.98 -4.81
N ARG A 102 -16.96 -5.82 -5.40
CA ARG A 102 -17.21 -5.54 -6.82
C ARG A 102 -16.51 -6.50 -7.79
N ARG A 103 -15.46 -7.20 -7.32
CA ARG A 103 -14.71 -8.19 -8.09
C ARG A 103 -15.11 -9.64 -7.80
N GLY A 104 -16.12 -9.86 -6.95
CA GLY A 104 -16.58 -11.20 -6.57
C GLY A 104 -15.54 -12.03 -5.82
N VAL A 105 -14.57 -11.37 -5.16
CA VAL A 105 -13.52 -12.07 -4.40
C VAL A 105 -14.00 -12.48 -3.01
N ILE A 106 -14.91 -11.68 -2.43
CA ILE A 106 -15.56 -11.93 -1.15
C ILE A 106 -17.07 -11.77 -1.33
N GLY A 107 -17.86 -12.48 -0.52
CA GLY A 107 -19.31 -12.33 -0.46
C GLY A 107 -19.74 -11.15 0.41
N GLU A 108 -21.04 -10.83 0.35
CA GLU A 108 -21.70 -9.87 1.25
C GLU A 108 -21.79 -10.39 2.69
#